data_AF-A0A8I0BSS1-F1
#
_entry.id   AF-A0A8I0BSS1-F1
#
_cell.length_a   1.000
_cell.length_b   1.000
_cell.length_c   1.000
_cell.angle_alpha   90.00
_cell.angle_beta   90.00
_cell.angle_gamma   90.00
#
_symmetry.space_group_name_H-M   'P 1'
#
loop_
_entity.id
_entity.type
_entity.pdbx_description
1 polymer ?
#
loop_
_entity_poly.entity_id
_entity_poly.type
_entity_poly.pdbx_seq_one_letter_code
_entity_poly.pdbx_strand_id
1 'polypeptide(L)'
;MNVLVIAHLKASYEDWKSLFDADEERADFCDESQTKVGRVDEHTGLITLFDVDMEAMGKRLSSPDFQAMIEDYVDHHDVFTFEPLAPPD
;
A
#
# COMPACT_ATOMS: atom_id res chain seq x y z
N MET A 1 2.17 12.11 6.25
CA MET A 1 1.26 11.49 7.26
C MET A 1 1.42 9.98 7.20
N ASN A 2 0.98 9.19 8.20
CA ASN A 2 1.08 7.73 8.10
C ASN A 2 -0.24 7.12 7.63
N VAL A 3 -0.13 6.14 6.72
CA VAL A 3 -1.26 5.54 6.02
C VAL A 3 -1.22 4.02 6.17
N LEU A 4 -2.32 3.45 6.62
CA LEU A 4 -2.57 2.02 6.61
C LEU A 4 -3.47 1.72 5.41
N VAL A 5 -3.06 0.76 4.59
CA VAL A 5 -3.82 0.25 3.46
C VAL A 5 -4.13 -1.22 3.68
N ILE A 6 -5.40 -1.60 3.52
CA ILE A 6 -5.82 -2.98 3.39
C ILE A 6 -6.08 -3.22 1.90
N ALA A 7 -5.31 -4.12 1.29
CA ALA A 7 -5.47 -4.51 -0.10
C ALA A 7 -6.30 -5.80 -0.17
N HIS A 8 -7.48 -5.70 -0.78
CA HIS A 8 -8.34 -6.84 -1.08
C HIS A 8 -7.99 -7.34 -2.48
N LEU A 9 -7.56 -8.60 -2.57
CA LEU A 9 -6.87 -9.14 -3.74
C LEU A 9 -7.78 -10.03 -4.58
N LYS A 10 -7.66 -9.92 -5.90
CA LYS A 10 -8.20 -10.89 -6.86
C LYS A 10 -7.26 -12.08 -7.03
N ALA A 11 -5.95 -11.81 -6.98
CA ALA A 11 -4.88 -12.78 -7.07
C ALA A 11 -4.53 -13.40 -5.71
N SER A 12 -3.61 -14.36 -5.70
CA SER A 12 -2.98 -14.84 -4.47
C SER A 12 -2.14 -13.72 -3.82
N TYR A 13 -1.98 -13.79 -2.50
CA TYR A 13 -1.08 -12.88 -1.79
C TYR A 13 0.34 -12.91 -2.36
N GLU A 14 0.88 -14.08 -2.72
CA GLU A 14 2.26 -14.19 -3.22
C GLU A 14 2.44 -13.58 -4.61
N ASP A 15 1.45 -13.74 -5.50
CA ASP A 15 1.48 -13.13 -6.84
C ASP A 15 1.39 -11.60 -6.74
N TRP A 16 0.46 -11.09 -5.93
CA TRP A 16 0.35 -9.67 -5.65
C TRP A 16 1.60 -9.11 -4.95
N LYS A 17 2.16 -9.84 -3.99
CA LYS A 17 3.36 -9.42 -3.26
C LYS A 17 4.56 -9.27 -4.18
N SER A 18 4.69 -10.15 -5.16
CA SER A 18 5.75 -10.07 -6.17
C SER A 18 5.63 -8.79 -7.02
N LEU A 19 4.40 -8.39 -7.38
CA LEU A 19 4.13 -7.12 -8.04
C LEU A 19 4.45 -5.93 -7.11
N PHE A 20 3.97 -5.98 -5.86
CA PHE A 20 4.19 -4.91 -4.87
C PHE A 20 5.68 -4.66 -4.60
N ASP A 21 6.48 -5.73 -4.51
CA ASP A 21 7.92 -5.64 -4.26
C ASP A 21 8.71 -5.11 -5.45
N ALA A 22 8.18 -5.25 -6.67
CA ALA A 22 8.78 -4.73 -7.89
C ALA A 22 8.47 -3.24 -8.13
N ASP A 23 7.50 -2.66 -7.41
CA ASP A 23 7.11 -1.26 -7.56
C ASP A 23 8.02 -0.32 -6.76
N GLU A 24 9.09 0.16 -7.41
CA GLU A 24 10.04 1.12 -6.82
C GLU A 24 9.48 2.55 -6.73
N GLU A 25 8.48 2.91 -7.55
CA GLU A 25 7.89 4.26 -7.60
C GLU A 25 7.17 4.65 -6.30
N ARG A 26 6.88 3.67 -5.44
CA ARG A 26 6.35 3.91 -4.09
C ARG A 26 7.24 4.84 -3.26
N ALA A 27 8.55 4.77 -3.45
CA ALA A 27 9.52 5.63 -2.76
C ALA A 27 9.37 7.12 -3.09
N ASP A 28 8.68 7.48 -4.19
CA ASP A 28 8.48 8.88 -4.58
C ASP A 28 7.45 9.61 -3.72
N PHE A 29 6.64 8.88 -2.95
CA PHE A 29 5.57 9.48 -2.13
C PHE A 29 5.54 9.01 -0.67
N CYS A 30 6.47 8.15 -0.23
CA CYS A 30 6.58 7.77 1.18
C CYS A 30 8.02 7.37 1.57
N ASP A 31 8.31 7.29 2.87
CA ASP A 31 9.55 6.67 3.35
C ASP A 31 9.50 5.16 3.19
N GLU A 32 9.99 4.69 2.05
CA GLU A 32 9.97 3.27 1.69
C GLU A 32 10.78 2.39 2.64
N SER A 33 11.79 2.94 3.32
CA SER A 33 12.60 2.17 4.28
C SER A 33 11.80 1.75 5.52
N GLN A 34 10.68 2.42 5.79
CA GLN A 34 9.77 2.13 6.88
C GLN A 34 8.50 1.40 6.42
N THR A 35 8.27 1.27 5.11
CA THR A 35 7.13 0.53 4.57
C THR A 35 7.13 -0.88 5.12
N LYS A 36 6.00 -1.30 5.69
CA LYS A 36 5.77 -2.69 6.09
C LYS A 36 4.61 -3.26 5.34
N VAL A 37 4.77 -4.49 4.89
CA VAL A 37 3.74 -5.27 4.20
C VAL A 37 3.59 -6.61 4.90
N GLY A 38 2.35 -7.01 5.12
CA GLY A 38 2.01 -8.23 5.83
C GLY A 38 0.86 -8.97 5.17
N ARG A 39 0.90 -10.29 5.31
CA ARG A 39 -0.18 -11.19 4.89
C ARG A 39 -1.22 -11.28 5.99
N VAL A 40 -2.49 -11.02 5.66
CA VAL A 40 -3.63 -11.34 6.54
C VAL A 40 -4.16 -12.73 6.21
N ASP A 41 -4.45 -12.99 4.93
CA ASP A 41 -4.84 -14.31 4.42
C ASP A 41 -4.41 -14.48 2.95
N GLU A 42 -5.05 -15.37 2.19
CA GLU A 42 -4.73 -15.60 0.77
C GLU A 42 -5.10 -14.42 -0.13
N HIS A 43 -6.12 -13.65 0.23
CA HIS A 43 -6.69 -12.58 -0.60
C HIS A 43 -6.69 -11.22 0.10
N THR A 44 -5.93 -11.08 1.18
CA THR A 44 -5.86 -9.84 1.97
C THR A 44 -4.42 -9.53 2.35
N GLY A 45 -3.93 -8.40 1.87
CA GLY A 45 -2.65 -7.80 2.26
C GLY A 45 -2.84 -6.55 3.12
N LEU A 46 -1.89 -6.28 4.00
CA LEU A 46 -1.85 -5.07 4.82
C LEU A 46 -0.55 -4.33 4.54
N ILE A 47 -0.64 -3.02 4.30
CA ILE A 47 0.50 -2.14 4.01
C ILE A 47 0.47 -0.97 4.98
N THR A 48 1.61 -0.64 5.57
CA THR A 48 1.81 0.61 6.30
C THR A 48 2.83 1.45 5.55
N LEU A 49 2.45 2.69 5.27
CA LEU A 49 3.28 3.71 4.63
C LEU A 49 3.51 4.84 5.62
N PHE A 50 4.73 5.34 5.68
CA PHE A 50 5.16 6.40 6.60
C PHE A 50 5.57 7.64 5.84
N ASP A 51 5.38 8.82 6.45
CA ASP A 51 5.74 10.11 5.87
C ASP A 51 5.19 10.34 4.45
N VAL A 52 3.95 9.92 4.23
CA VAL A 52 3.28 9.97 2.93
C VAL A 52 3.03 11.41 2.47
N ASP A 53 3.42 11.71 1.24
CA ASP A 53 2.95 12.83 0.43
C ASP A 53 1.64 12.44 -0.26
N MET A 54 0.54 12.96 0.28
CA MET A 54 -0.81 12.62 -0.19
C MET A 54 -1.10 13.16 -1.60
N GLU A 55 -0.46 14.25 -2.02
CA GLU A 55 -0.64 14.79 -3.36
C GLU A 55 0.04 13.89 -4.39
N ALA A 56 1.30 13.49 -4.11
CA ALA A 56 2.04 12.57 -4.95
C ALA A 56 1.38 11.19 -5.02
N MET A 57 0.97 10.64 -3.86
CA MET A 57 0.22 9.38 -3.80
C MET A 57 -1.08 9.47 -4.61
N GLY A 58 -1.86 10.55 -4.46
CA GLY A 58 -3.10 10.76 -5.21
C GLY A 58 -2.89 10.79 -6.73
N LYS A 59 -1.82 11.43 -7.20
CA LYS A 59 -1.44 11.46 -8.62
C LYS A 59 -1.09 10.06 -9.13
N ARG A 60 -0.27 9.31 -8.39
CA ARG A 60 0.14 7.95 -8.75
C ARG A 60 -1.06 7.00 -8.82
N LEU A 61 -1.87 6.96 -7.76
CA LEU A 61 -3.04 6.09 -7.69
C LEU A 61 -4.09 6.42 -8.76
N SER A 62 -4.17 7.67 -9.22
CA SER A 62 -5.09 8.07 -10.30
C SER A 62 -4.50 7.86 -11.70
N SER A 63 -3.23 7.45 -11.81
CA SER A 63 -2.58 7.28 -13.11
C SER A 63 -3.11 6.04 -13.83
N PRO A 64 -3.34 6.11 -15.16
CA PRO A 64 -3.76 4.94 -15.94
C PRO A 64 -2.77 3.78 -15.85
N ASP A 65 -1.47 4.08 -15.79
CA ASP A 65 -0.42 3.07 -15.71
C ASP A 65 -0.49 2.30 -14.39
N PHE A 66 -0.71 2.98 -13.26
CA PHE A 66 -0.93 2.30 -11.97
C PHE A 66 -2.18 1.43 -12.00
N GLN A 67 -3.29 1.98 -12.50
CA GLN A 67 -4.57 1.28 -12.56
C GLN A 67 -4.47 -0.01 -13.40
N ALA A 68 -3.81 0.06 -14.56
CA ALA A 68 -3.56 -1.10 -15.40
C ALA A 68 -2.62 -2.11 -14.72
N MET A 69 -1.59 -1.64 -14.01
CA MET A 69 -0.64 -2.50 -13.29
C MET A 69 -1.33 -3.35 -12.21
N ILE A 70 -2.30 -2.79 -11.49
CA ILE A 70 -2.97 -3.49 -10.37
C ILE A 70 -4.27 -4.20 -10.76
N GLU A 71 -4.78 -3.99 -11.99
CA GLU A 71 -6.14 -4.39 -12.40
C GLU A 71 -6.44 -5.87 -12.15
N ASP A 72 -5.50 -6.77 -12.49
CA ASP A 72 -5.65 -8.22 -12.34
C ASP A 72 -5.35 -8.72 -10.93
N TYR A 73 -4.78 -7.88 -10.07
CA TYR A 73 -4.26 -8.28 -8.75
C TYR A 73 -5.13 -7.79 -7.60
N VAL A 74 -5.69 -6.58 -7.72
CA VAL A 74 -6.39 -5.88 -6.64
C VAL A 74 -7.85 -5.65 -7.02
N ASP A 75 -8.75 -5.93 -6.07
CA ASP A 75 -10.17 -5.58 -6.14
C ASP A 75 -10.40 -4.14 -5.68
N HIS A 76 -10.00 -3.83 -4.44
CA HIS A 76 -10.05 -2.48 -3.90
C HIS A 76 -9.09 -2.31 -2.71
N HIS A 77 -8.95 -1.08 -2.27
CA HIS A 77 -8.17 -0.71 -1.09
C HIS A 77 -9.06 -0.02 -0.05
N ASP A 78 -8.98 -0.44 1.21
CA ASP A 78 -9.40 0.39 2.34
C ASP A 78 -8.22 1.19 2.85
N VAL A 79 -8.40 2.49 3.08
CA VAL A 79 -7.32 3.40 3.45
C VAL A 79 -7.66 4.11 4.76
N PHE A 80 -6.75 4.02 5.71
CA PHE A 80 -6.85 4.63 7.03
C PHE A 80 -5.61 5.47 7.31
N THR A 81 -5.76 6.45 8.19
CA THR A 81 -4.62 7.19 8.76
C THR A 81 -4.35 6.68 10.16
N PHE A 82 -3.09 6.63 10.57
CA PHE A 82 -2.70 6.28 11.94
C PHE A 82 -1.61 7.21 12.47
N GLU A 83 -1.47 7.25 13.79
CA GLU A 83 -0.48 8.09 14.47
C GLU A 83 0.24 7.27 15.55
N PRO A 84 1.54 7.55 15.82
CA PRO A 84 2.24 6.94 16.94
C PRO A 84 1.53 7.26 18.26
N LEU A 85 1.36 6.26 19.11
CA LEU A 85 0.85 6.45 20.46
C LEU A 85 2.01 6.72 21.42
N ALA A 86 1.79 7.63 22.37
CA ALA A 86 2.62 7.66 23.57
C ALA A 86 2.44 6.33 24.33
N PRO A 87 3.47 5.83 25.04
CA PRO A 87 3.31 4.66 25.91
C PRO A 87 2.12 4.87 26.86
N PRO A 88 1.26 3.86 27.06
CA PRO A 88 0.19 3.95 28.05
C PRO A 88 0.79 4.09 29.45
N ASP A 89 0.13 4.89 30.31
CA ASP A 89 0.46 5.03 31.74
C ASP A 89 0.30 3.70 32.51
#